data_AF-A0A7S4GPR8-F1
#
_entry.id   AF-A0A7S4GPR8-F1
#
_cell.length_a   1.000
_cell.length_b   1.000
_cell.length_c   1.000
_cell.angle_alpha   90.00
_cell.angle_beta   90.00
_cell.angle_gamma   90.00
#
_symmetry.space_group_name_H-M   'P 1'
#
loop_
_entity.id
_entity.type
_entity.pdbx_description
1 polymer ?
#
loop_
_entity_poly.entity_id
_entity_poly.type
_entity_poly.pdbx_seq_one_letter_code
_entity_poly.pdbx_strand_id
1 'polypeptide(L)'
;APCNPEDSVLTLPWLYRFSEEICSPRHRLLCPMGEFPALALVPEACTDLADSRVLLMYEAIGRVMALALAHRIPLHPALPVWMARAVLEYPLTFHDLHEFSPQLFLRVESVLKHPNPEAFGLTFSEVIQRHGIVRRFEGPDGPVPVTLLNREQYATWLKGVYLNDSLETQLKYIRQGFFFTL
;
A
#
# COMPACT_ATOMS: atom_id res chain seq x y z
N ALA A 1 -25.53 26.17 4.93
CA ALA A 1 -26.95 25.92 4.61
C ALA A 1 -27.27 24.50 5.08
N PRO A 2 -28.43 24.24 5.73
CA PRO A 2 -28.80 22.87 6.05
C PRO A 2 -29.09 22.13 4.73
N CYS A 3 -28.46 20.97 4.53
CA CYS A 3 -28.62 20.15 3.34
C CYS A 3 -30.06 19.64 3.26
N ASN A 4 -30.69 19.74 2.09
CA ASN A 4 -32.07 19.29 1.88
C ASN A 4 -32.10 17.74 2.02
N PRO A 5 -33.05 17.14 2.77
CA PRO A 5 -33.07 15.69 2.97
C PRO A 5 -33.18 14.89 1.66
N GLU A 6 -33.72 15.48 0.59
CA GLU A 6 -33.76 14.86 -0.75
C GLU A 6 -32.37 14.77 -1.42
N ASP A 7 -31.44 15.69 -1.12
CA ASP A 7 -30.06 15.64 -1.62
C ASP A 7 -29.27 14.47 -1.00
N SER A 8 -29.69 13.99 0.18
CA SER A 8 -29.09 12.82 0.86
C SER A 8 -29.41 11.49 0.15
N VAL A 9 -30.52 11.43 -0.59
CA VAL A 9 -31.02 10.20 -1.24
C VAL A 9 -30.17 9.84 -2.46
N LEU A 10 -29.60 10.83 -3.15
CA LEU A 10 -28.76 10.62 -4.34
C LEU A 10 -27.25 10.59 -4.03
N THR A 11 -26.81 11.22 -2.94
CA THR A 11 -25.39 11.30 -2.57
C THR A 11 -24.83 9.96 -2.07
N LEU A 12 -25.61 9.18 -1.32
CA LEU A 12 -25.18 7.89 -0.79
C LEU A 12 -24.96 6.84 -1.90
N PRO A 13 -25.91 6.59 -2.84
CA PRO A 13 -25.70 5.65 -3.92
C PRO A 13 -24.63 6.12 -4.91
N TRP A 14 -24.52 7.43 -5.12
CA TRP A 14 -23.49 7.99 -5.99
C TRP A 14 -22.09 7.73 -5.44
N LEU A 15 -21.83 8.01 -4.15
CA LEU A 15 -20.49 7.80 -3.58
C LEU A 15 -20.12 6.32 -3.56
N TYR A 16 -21.08 5.44 -3.26
CA TYR A 16 -20.87 3.99 -3.32
C TYR A 16 -20.46 3.55 -4.73
N ARG A 17 -21.22 3.94 -5.77
CA ARG A 17 -20.88 3.63 -7.18
C ARG A 17 -19.56 4.23 -7.63
N PHE A 18 -19.27 5.44 -7.17
CA PHE A 18 -18.01 6.09 -7.48
C PHE A 18 -16.83 5.39 -6.82
N SER A 19 -16.98 4.88 -5.58
CA SER A 19 -15.96 4.05 -4.93
C SER A 19 -15.72 2.73 -5.66
N GLU A 20 -16.77 2.12 -6.23
CA GLU A 20 -16.63 0.90 -7.04
C GLU A 20 -15.83 1.18 -8.32
N GLU A 21 -16.13 2.28 -9.02
CA GLU A 21 -15.45 2.63 -10.27
C GLU A 21 -14.00 3.03 -10.01
N ILE A 22 -13.71 3.91 -9.05
CA ILE A 22 -12.34 4.40 -8.82
C ILE A 22 -11.38 3.29 -8.36
N CYS A 23 -11.91 2.30 -7.66
CA CYS A 23 -11.18 1.11 -7.25
C CYS A 23 -11.19 0.01 -8.32
N SER A 24 -11.81 0.24 -9.48
CA SER A 24 -11.90 -0.77 -10.54
C SER A 24 -10.52 -1.23 -11.00
N PRO A 25 -10.29 -2.56 -11.16
CA PRO A 25 -9.05 -3.08 -11.73
C PRO A 25 -8.71 -2.53 -13.12
N ARG A 26 -9.70 -1.95 -13.83
CA ARG A 26 -9.52 -1.29 -15.13
C ARG A 26 -8.53 -0.14 -15.07
N HIS A 27 -8.46 0.56 -13.94
CA HIS A 27 -7.56 1.69 -13.73
C HIS A 27 -6.14 1.26 -13.38
N ARG A 28 -5.93 -0.01 -13.02
CA ARG A 28 -4.62 -0.59 -12.65
C ARG A 28 -3.92 0.15 -11.49
N LEU A 29 -4.68 0.86 -10.67
CA LEU A 29 -4.19 1.59 -9.47
C LEU A 29 -4.11 0.68 -8.25
N LEU A 30 -5.06 -0.25 -8.16
CA LEU A 30 -5.13 -1.24 -7.10
C LEU A 30 -5.15 -2.64 -7.71
N CYS A 31 -4.64 -3.62 -6.97
CA CYS A 31 -4.69 -5.03 -7.36
C CYS A 31 -5.37 -5.89 -6.29
N PRO A 32 -6.05 -6.97 -6.70
CA PRO A 32 -6.60 -7.95 -5.76
C PRO A 32 -5.51 -8.57 -4.89
N MET A 33 -5.79 -8.65 -3.59
CA MET A 33 -4.90 -9.26 -2.61
C MET A 33 -5.18 -10.75 -2.48
N GLY A 34 -4.76 -11.54 -3.47
CA GLY A 34 -4.84 -13.01 -3.44
C GLY A 34 -6.20 -13.52 -2.97
N GLU A 35 -6.24 -14.12 -1.77
CA GLU A 35 -7.42 -14.75 -1.17
C GLU A 35 -8.41 -13.78 -0.50
N PHE A 36 -8.04 -12.51 -0.30
CA PHE A 36 -8.89 -11.53 0.35
C PHE A 36 -9.70 -10.73 -0.67
N PRO A 37 -10.99 -10.44 -0.41
CA PRO A 37 -11.83 -9.56 -1.23
C PRO A 37 -11.47 -8.08 -1.00
N ALA A 38 -10.18 -7.78 -0.96
CA ALA A 38 -9.62 -6.46 -0.73
C ALA A 38 -8.71 -6.07 -1.90
N LEU A 39 -8.71 -4.79 -2.21
CA LEU A 39 -7.81 -4.22 -3.21
C LEU A 39 -6.74 -3.39 -2.52
N ALA A 40 -5.50 -3.56 -2.93
CA ALA A 40 -4.39 -2.81 -2.37
C ALA A 40 -3.53 -2.13 -3.41
N LEU A 41 -2.70 -1.19 -2.95
CA LEU A 41 -1.78 -0.45 -3.79
C LEU A 41 -0.78 -1.38 -4.44
N VAL A 42 -0.49 -1.07 -5.69
CA VAL A 42 0.57 -1.73 -6.44
C VAL A 42 1.86 -0.92 -6.25
N PRO A 43 3.03 -1.57 -6.02
CA PRO A 43 4.31 -0.87 -5.92
C PRO A 43 4.59 0.07 -7.10
N GLU A 44 5.34 1.16 -6.88
CA GLU A 44 5.73 2.15 -7.89
C GLU A 44 6.35 1.52 -9.14
N ALA A 45 7.12 0.45 -8.96
CA ALA A 45 7.67 -0.33 -10.07
C ALA A 45 6.60 -0.98 -10.98
N CYS A 46 5.33 -0.85 -10.66
CA CYS A 46 4.21 -1.45 -11.37
C CYS A 46 3.23 -0.41 -11.92
N THR A 47 3.51 0.88 -11.71
CA THR A 47 2.62 1.99 -12.01
C THR A 47 3.35 2.99 -12.89
N ASP A 48 2.69 3.45 -13.94
CA ASP A 48 3.22 4.52 -14.79
C ASP A 48 3.05 5.88 -14.11
N LEU A 49 3.94 6.19 -13.17
CA LEU A 49 3.92 7.45 -12.43
C LEU A 49 4.35 8.66 -13.29
N ALA A 50 4.84 8.44 -14.52
CA ALA A 50 5.11 9.52 -15.45
C ALA A 50 3.80 10.15 -15.98
N ASP A 51 2.70 9.40 -15.97
CA ASP A 51 1.39 9.92 -16.30
C ASP A 51 0.78 10.66 -15.11
N SER A 52 0.76 12.00 -15.19
CA SER A 52 0.12 12.86 -14.18
C SER A 52 -1.33 12.49 -13.85
N ARG A 53 -2.07 11.87 -14.78
CA ARG A 53 -3.45 11.42 -14.55
C ARG A 53 -3.51 10.32 -13.50
N VAL A 54 -2.52 9.44 -13.46
CA VAL A 54 -2.43 8.35 -12.47
C VAL A 54 -2.29 8.94 -11.05
N LEU A 55 -1.46 9.98 -10.90
CA LEU A 55 -1.26 10.67 -9.63
C LEU A 55 -2.55 11.37 -9.16
N LEU A 56 -3.26 12.03 -10.08
CA LEU A 56 -4.57 12.64 -9.79
C LEU A 56 -5.62 11.60 -9.39
N MET A 57 -5.56 10.39 -9.94
CA MET A 57 -6.47 9.33 -9.54
C MET A 57 -6.16 8.80 -8.13
N TYR A 58 -4.90 8.70 -7.73
CA TYR A 58 -4.53 8.40 -6.34
C TYR A 58 -5.03 9.49 -5.38
N GLU A 59 -4.90 10.76 -5.75
CA GLU A 59 -5.48 11.85 -4.97
C GLU A 59 -7.01 11.72 -4.88
N ALA A 60 -7.68 11.42 -5.98
CA ALA A 60 -9.13 11.20 -6.00
C ALA A 60 -9.55 10.01 -5.10
N ILE A 61 -8.79 8.91 -5.07
CA ILE A 61 -9.01 7.79 -4.13
C ILE A 61 -8.99 8.31 -2.69
N GLY A 62 -7.98 9.11 -2.33
CA GLY A 62 -7.89 9.74 -1.02
C GLY A 62 -9.12 10.58 -0.66
N ARG A 63 -9.58 11.43 -1.59
CA ARG A 63 -10.78 12.27 -1.39
C ARG A 63 -12.04 11.41 -1.18
N VAL A 64 -12.20 10.34 -1.97
CA VAL A 64 -13.34 9.42 -1.83
C VAL A 64 -13.31 8.72 -0.47
N MET A 65 -12.14 8.27 -0.03
CA MET A 65 -11.97 7.67 1.29
C MET A 65 -12.37 8.63 2.41
N ALA A 66 -11.96 9.89 2.33
CA ALA A 66 -12.31 10.93 3.30
C ALA A 66 -13.81 11.23 3.32
N LEU A 67 -14.43 11.41 2.15
CA LEU A 67 -15.87 11.62 2.04
C LEU A 67 -16.67 10.44 2.58
N ALA A 68 -16.26 9.22 2.25
CA ALA A 68 -16.92 8.02 2.74
C ALA A 68 -16.85 7.92 4.26
N LEU A 69 -15.70 8.25 4.85
CA LEU A 69 -15.53 8.32 6.30
C LEU A 69 -16.42 9.40 6.93
N ALA A 70 -16.41 10.61 6.39
CA ALA A 70 -17.19 11.75 6.90
C ALA A 70 -18.70 11.48 6.87
N HIS A 71 -19.19 10.80 5.83
CA HIS A 71 -20.59 10.46 5.64
C HIS A 71 -20.98 9.07 6.17
N ARG A 72 -20.04 8.32 6.78
CA ARG A 72 -20.24 6.96 7.30
C ARG A 72 -20.75 5.97 6.25
N ILE A 73 -20.19 6.08 5.04
CA ILE A 73 -20.53 5.23 3.90
C ILE A 73 -19.46 4.14 3.81
N PRO A 74 -19.85 2.86 3.74
CA PRO A 74 -18.88 1.79 3.52
C PRO A 74 -18.28 1.92 2.12
N LEU A 75 -16.95 1.88 2.04
CA LEU A 75 -16.24 1.80 0.77
C LEU A 75 -16.35 0.38 0.19
N HIS A 76 -16.56 0.30 -1.12
CA HIS A 76 -16.47 -0.97 -1.84
C HIS A 76 -15.52 -0.82 -3.04
N PRO A 77 -14.50 -1.68 -3.17
CA PRO A 77 -14.11 -2.78 -2.29
C PRO A 77 -13.44 -2.32 -0.99
N ALA A 78 -13.38 -3.22 -0.01
CA ALA A 78 -12.69 -2.96 1.25
C ALA A 78 -11.17 -2.78 1.02
N LEU A 79 -10.57 -1.87 1.79
CA LEU A 79 -9.13 -1.69 1.83
C LEU A 79 -8.53 -2.61 2.91
N PRO A 80 -7.34 -3.20 2.69
CA PRO A 80 -6.62 -3.92 3.73
C PRO A 80 -6.32 -3.04 4.94
N VAL A 81 -6.19 -3.66 6.11
CA VAL A 81 -5.93 -2.94 7.37
C VAL A 81 -4.60 -2.21 7.30
N TRP A 82 -3.56 -2.84 6.74
CA TRP A 82 -2.26 -2.19 6.58
C TRP A 82 -2.35 -0.92 5.73
N MET A 83 -3.18 -0.90 4.69
CA MET A 83 -3.32 0.24 3.78
C MET A 83 -4.06 1.38 4.48
N ALA A 84 -5.12 1.07 5.22
CA ALA A 84 -5.82 2.06 6.05
C ALA A 84 -4.86 2.70 7.07
N ARG A 85 -4.03 1.88 7.72
CA ARG A 85 -2.99 2.35 8.65
C ARG A 85 -1.94 3.22 7.96
N ALA A 86 -1.49 2.82 6.77
CA ALA A 86 -0.52 3.57 5.99
C ALA A 86 -1.06 4.94 5.58
N VAL A 87 -2.33 5.05 5.16
CA VAL A 87 -2.97 6.33 4.83
C VAL A 87 -3.08 7.21 6.07
N LEU A 88 -3.44 6.64 7.22
CA LEU A 88 -3.55 7.36 8.50
C LEU A 88 -2.20 7.58 9.21
N GLU A 89 -1.09 7.27 8.56
CA GLU A 89 0.27 7.44 9.08
C GLU A 89 0.54 6.67 10.38
N TYR A 90 -0.23 5.61 10.65
CA TYR A 90 0.06 4.69 11.73
C TYR A 90 1.30 3.85 11.41
N PRO A 91 2.19 3.60 12.38
CA PRO A 91 3.36 2.76 12.17
C PRO A 91 2.97 1.35 11.72
N LEU A 92 3.56 0.87 10.63
CA LEU A 92 3.34 -0.50 10.14
C LEU A 92 4.27 -1.49 10.84
N THR A 93 3.75 -2.67 11.08
CA THR A 93 4.36 -3.77 11.84
C THR A 93 4.75 -4.91 10.90
N PHE A 94 5.48 -5.88 11.44
CA PHE A 94 5.82 -7.09 10.70
C PHE A 94 4.58 -7.90 10.27
N HIS A 95 3.50 -7.87 11.05
CA HIS A 95 2.27 -8.58 10.72
C HIS A 95 1.56 -8.01 9.48
N ASP A 96 1.72 -6.72 9.21
CA ASP A 96 1.16 -6.08 8.02
C ASP A 96 1.77 -6.65 6.71
N LEU A 97 2.98 -7.23 6.77
CA LEU A 97 3.54 -7.97 5.63
C LEU A 97 2.75 -9.23 5.29
N HIS A 98 2.08 -9.86 6.25
CA HIS A 98 1.28 -11.05 6.00
C HIS A 98 0.06 -10.72 5.14
N GLU A 99 -0.66 -9.64 5.45
CA GLU A 99 -1.72 -9.14 4.58
C GLU A 99 -1.16 -8.66 3.24
N PHE A 100 -0.02 -7.96 3.24
CA PHE A 100 0.57 -7.41 2.01
C PHE A 100 1.03 -8.48 1.03
N SER A 101 1.77 -9.48 1.52
CA SER A 101 2.27 -10.60 0.73
C SER A 101 2.64 -11.76 1.66
N PRO A 102 1.79 -12.81 1.74
CA PRO A 102 2.08 -13.98 2.56
C PRO A 102 3.42 -14.63 2.23
N GLN A 103 3.84 -14.62 0.95
CA GLN A 103 5.13 -15.15 0.52
C GLN A 103 6.31 -14.32 1.06
N LEU A 104 6.19 -12.99 1.03
CA LEU A 104 7.20 -12.10 1.61
C LEU A 104 7.28 -12.28 3.13
N PHE A 105 6.13 -12.38 3.79
CA PHE A 105 6.08 -12.66 5.22
C PHE A 105 6.83 -13.96 5.56
N LEU A 106 6.53 -15.07 4.86
CA LEU A 106 7.21 -16.36 5.06
C LEU A 106 8.71 -16.29 4.75
N ARG A 107 9.11 -15.52 3.72
CA ARG A 107 10.53 -15.30 3.40
C ARG A 107 11.25 -14.63 4.57
N VAL A 108 10.72 -13.54 5.09
CA VAL A 108 11.34 -12.83 6.21
C VAL A 108 11.28 -13.64 7.49
N GLU A 109 10.17 -14.33 7.74
CA GLU A 109 10.01 -15.21 8.90
C GLU A 109 11.05 -16.34 8.88
N SER A 110 11.35 -16.90 7.70
CA SER A 110 12.39 -17.91 7.53
C SER A 110 13.76 -17.37 7.92
N VAL A 111 14.12 -16.15 7.50
CA VAL A 111 15.38 -15.50 7.89
C VAL A 111 15.46 -15.26 9.40
N LEU A 112 14.36 -14.81 10.00
CA LEU A 112 14.29 -14.54 11.44
C LEU A 112 14.43 -15.80 12.30
N LYS A 113 13.89 -16.94 11.84
CA LYS A 113 13.88 -18.20 12.60
C LYS A 113 15.11 -19.08 12.32
N HIS A 114 15.80 -18.90 11.19
CA HIS A 114 16.92 -19.75 10.83
C HIS A 114 18.12 -19.57 11.79
N PRO A 115 18.79 -20.64 12.22
CA PRO A 115 19.96 -20.55 13.10
C PRO A 115 21.22 -20.00 12.40
N ASN A 116 21.26 -20.07 11.07
CA ASN A 116 22.36 -19.57 10.22
C ASN A 116 21.76 -18.81 9.02
N PRO A 117 21.30 -17.56 9.20
CA PRO A 117 20.73 -16.78 8.11
C PRO A 117 21.76 -16.38 7.05
N GLU A 118 23.06 -16.41 7.35
CA GLU A 118 24.12 -16.16 6.37
C GLU A 118 24.06 -17.14 5.19
N ALA A 119 23.60 -18.38 5.43
CA ALA A 119 23.46 -19.42 4.42
C ALA A 119 22.50 -19.05 3.26
N PHE A 120 21.60 -18.08 3.47
CA PHE A 120 20.73 -17.60 2.40
C PHE A 120 21.44 -16.68 1.40
N GLY A 121 22.65 -16.20 1.70
CA GLY A 121 23.39 -15.28 0.82
C GLY A 121 22.68 -13.94 0.60
N LEU A 122 21.83 -13.52 1.54
CA LEU A 122 21.08 -12.28 1.45
C LEU A 122 21.96 -11.08 1.83
N THR A 123 21.61 -9.94 1.27
CA THR A 123 22.20 -8.64 1.64
C THR A 123 21.07 -7.64 1.90
N PHE A 124 21.41 -6.48 2.48
CA PHE A 124 20.51 -5.31 2.53
C PHE A 124 20.42 -4.67 1.13
N SER A 125 19.95 -5.45 0.17
CA SER A 125 19.59 -4.99 -1.17
C SER A 125 18.38 -5.78 -1.66
N GLU A 126 17.41 -5.08 -2.24
CA GLU A 126 16.17 -5.70 -2.74
C GLU A 126 15.88 -5.14 -4.12
N VAL A 127 15.46 -6.03 -5.02
CA VAL A 127 15.03 -5.65 -6.36
C VAL A 127 13.56 -5.97 -6.51
N ILE A 128 12.76 -4.93 -6.73
CA ILE A 128 11.35 -5.07 -7.09
C ILE A 128 11.25 -4.91 -8.60
N GLN A 129 10.91 -5.98 -9.29
CA GLN A 129 10.71 -5.99 -10.73
C GLN A 129 9.29 -6.40 -11.08
N ARG A 130 8.61 -5.60 -11.91
CA ARG A 130 7.32 -5.98 -12.49
C ARG A 130 7.13 -5.28 -13.84
N HIS A 131 6.55 -5.99 -14.80
CA HIS A 131 6.26 -5.46 -16.16
C HIS A 131 7.46 -4.76 -16.84
N GLY A 132 8.68 -5.25 -16.59
CA GLY A 132 9.91 -4.69 -17.19
C GLY A 132 10.50 -3.48 -16.46
N ILE A 133 9.81 -2.91 -15.49
CA ILE A 133 10.36 -1.86 -14.61
C ILE A 133 11.09 -2.55 -13.46
N VAL A 134 12.33 -2.13 -13.23
CA VAL A 134 13.20 -2.64 -12.16
C VAL A 134 13.52 -1.49 -11.22
N ARG A 135 13.22 -1.65 -9.94
CA ARG A 135 13.69 -0.75 -8.89
C ARG A 135 14.56 -1.50 -7.90
N ARG A 136 15.69 -0.87 -7.57
CA ARG A 136 16.64 -1.37 -6.58
C ARG A 136 16.55 -0.49 -5.33
N PHE A 137 16.48 -1.15 -4.19
CA PHE A 137 16.54 -0.55 -2.87
C PHE A 137 17.81 -1.06 -2.20
N GLU A 138 18.49 -0.17 -1.48
CA GLU A 138 19.69 -0.51 -0.71
C GLU A 138 19.48 -0.16 0.76
N GLY A 139 20.17 -0.90 1.62
CA GLY A 139 20.24 -0.58 3.04
C GLY A 139 20.93 0.76 3.29
N PRO A 140 20.77 1.31 4.50
CA PRO A 140 21.41 2.57 4.89
C PRO A 140 22.94 2.53 4.73
N ASP A 141 23.54 1.35 4.93
CA ASP A 141 24.99 1.11 4.80
C ASP A 141 25.36 0.36 3.51
N GLY A 142 24.46 0.33 2.52
CA GLY A 142 24.63 -0.41 1.27
C GLY A 142 24.30 -1.91 1.37
N PRO A 143 24.82 -2.76 0.47
CA PRO A 143 24.50 -4.18 0.37
C PRO A 143 25.23 -5.03 1.43
N VAL A 144 25.07 -4.68 2.71
CA VAL A 144 25.65 -5.40 3.85
C VAL A 144 25.10 -6.84 3.89
N PRO A 145 25.91 -7.88 4.14
CA PRO A 145 25.40 -9.25 4.30
C PRO A 145 24.44 -9.40 5.49
N VAL A 146 23.41 -10.22 5.32
CA VAL A 146 22.50 -10.60 6.40
C VAL A 146 23.16 -11.70 7.24
N THR A 147 23.19 -11.46 8.54
CA THR A 147 23.83 -12.31 9.56
C THR A 147 22.88 -12.54 10.72
N LEU A 148 23.26 -13.47 11.61
CA LEU A 148 22.49 -13.72 12.83
C LEU A 148 22.33 -12.45 13.70
N LEU A 149 23.35 -11.59 13.71
CA LEU A 149 23.39 -10.37 14.53
C LEU A 149 22.51 -9.23 13.98
N ASN A 150 22.27 -9.18 12.66
CA ASN A 150 21.54 -8.07 12.02
C ASN A 150 20.21 -8.49 11.36
N ARG A 151 19.76 -9.75 11.51
CA ARG A 151 18.52 -10.26 10.90
C ARG A 151 17.25 -9.47 11.24
N GLU A 152 17.15 -8.93 12.45
CA GLU A 152 16.01 -8.11 12.87
C GLU A 152 16.00 -6.74 12.19
N GLN A 153 17.18 -6.17 11.98
CA GLN A 153 17.36 -4.94 11.21
C GLN A 153 17.01 -5.18 9.75
N TYR A 154 17.44 -6.31 9.18
CA TYR A 154 17.07 -6.72 7.82
C TYR A 154 15.54 -6.84 7.66
N ALA A 155 14.87 -7.52 8.59
CA ALA A 155 13.42 -7.66 8.57
C ALA A 155 12.70 -6.29 8.66
N THR A 156 13.19 -5.40 9.51
CA THR A 156 12.64 -4.04 9.68
C THR A 156 12.84 -3.20 8.43
N TRP A 157 14.04 -3.24 7.84
CA TRP A 157 14.36 -2.55 6.60
C TRP A 157 13.52 -3.07 5.43
N LEU A 158 13.46 -4.38 5.24
CA LEU A 158 12.71 -4.99 4.14
C LEU A 158 11.21 -4.71 4.25
N LYS A 159 10.65 -4.69 5.47
CA LYS A 159 9.30 -4.21 5.73
C LYS A 159 9.12 -2.77 5.25
N GLY A 160 10.05 -1.88 5.59
CA GLY A 160 10.06 -0.48 5.15
C GLY A 160 10.06 -0.35 3.63
N VAL A 161 10.94 -1.10 2.95
CA VAL A 161 11.02 -1.13 1.49
C VAL A 161 9.67 -1.45 0.86
N TYR A 162 9.02 -2.54 1.29
CA TYR A 162 7.77 -2.97 0.64
C TYR A 162 6.55 -2.15 1.05
N LEU A 163 6.40 -1.81 2.33
CA LEU A 163 5.18 -1.17 2.83
C LEU A 163 5.23 0.37 2.79
N ASN A 164 6.41 0.97 2.64
CA ASN A 164 6.58 2.42 2.56
C ASN A 164 7.24 2.83 1.24
N ASP A 165 8.53 2.52 1.07
CA ASP A 165 9.36 3.13 0.00
C ASP A 165 8.87 2.74 -1.39
N SER A 166 8.39 1.50 -1.54
CA SER A 166 7.82 1.03 -2.81
C SER A 166 6.43 1.59 -3.12
N LEU A 167 5.81 2.31 -2.20
CA LEU A 167 4.45 2.87 -2.30
C LEU A 167 4.41 4.38 -2.03
N GLU A 168 5.57 5.02 -1.88
CA GLU A 168 5.72 6.37 -1.31
C GLU A 168 4.89 7.40 -2.08
N THR A 169 5.02 7.41 -3.41
CA THR A 169 4.34 8.36 -4.29
C THR A 169 2.83 8.16 -4.24
N GLN A 170 2.34 6.93 -4.36
CA GLN A 170 0.91 6.65 -4.31
C GLN A 170 0.32 7.06 -2.95
N LEU A 171 0.99 6.67 -1.86
CA LEU A 171 0.57 7.03 -0.50
C LEU A 171 0.59 8.55 -0.30
N LYS A 172 1.58 9.26 -0.83
CA LYS A 172 1.63 10.73 -0.79
C LYS A 172 0.39 11.36 -1.42
N TYR A 173 0.03 10.97 -2.64
CA TYR A 173 -1.14 11.54 -3.33
C TYR A 173 -2.46 11.13 -2.66
N ILE A 174 -2.59 9.87 -2.22
CA ILE A 174 -3.77 9.43 -1.45
C ILE A 174 -3.91 10.25 -0.16
N ARG A 175 -2.83 10.41 0.61
CA ARG A 175 -2.84 11.22 1.84
C ARG A 175 -3.19 12.68 1.55
N GLN A 176 -2.63 13.25 0.49
CA GLN A 176 -2.96 14.62 0.07
C GLN A 176 -4.46 14.76 -0.18
N GLY A 177 -5.07 13.85 -0.94
CA GLY A 177 -6.51 13.87 -1.19
C GLY A 177 -7.34 13.63 0.06
N PHE A 178 -6.91 12.70 0.91
CA PHE A 178 -7.60 12.32 2.15
C PHE A 178 -7.63 13.47 3.16
N PHE A 179 -6.46 14.01 3.52
CA PHE A 179 -6.34 15.08 4.51
C PHE A 179 -6.78 16.45 3.99
N PHE A 180 -6.79 16.68 2.67
CA PHE A 180 -7.39 17.90 2.13
C PHE A 180 -8.92 17.94 2.30
N THR A 181 -9.56 16.77 2.40
CA THR A 181 -11.02 16.63 2.37
C THR A 181 -11.64 16.46 3.76
N LEU A 182 -10.85 16.00 4.74
CA LEU A 182 -11.22 15.92 6.16
C LEU A 182 -11.04 17.27 6.86
#